data_AF-A0A372E0R6-F1
#
_entry.id   AF-A0A372E0R6-F1
#
_cell.length_a   1.000
_cell.length_b   1.000
_cell.length_c   1.000
_cell.angle_alpha   90.00
_cell.angle_beta   90.00
_cell.angle_gamma   90.00
#
_symmetry.space_group_name_H-M   'P 1'
#
loop_
_entity.id
_entity.type
_entity.pdbx_description
1 polymer ?
#
loop_
_entity_poly.entity_id
_entity_poly.type
_entity_poly.pdbx_seq_one_letter_code
_entity_poly.pdbx_strand_id
1 'polypeptide(L)'
;MLAVSIKKTVIMKTLIKMKKENFSELATEELIKKRKITKMVTGMLGGVLTFLLVVAVFLAIKKGGIGISFIFLGLGLLPILFISYNSIKEIDIELRNRNVAI
;
A
#
# COMPACT_ATOMS: atom_id res chain seq x y z
N MET A 1 6.67 26.93 27.50
CA MET A 1 6.46 25.48 27.32
C MET A 1 5.45 25.16 26.20
N LEU A 2 4.28 25.83 26.14
CA LEU A 2 3.25 25.62 25.11
C LEU A 2 3.70 25.87 23.65
N ALA A 3 4.47 26.94 23.38
CA ALA A 3 4.91 27.28 22.03
C ALA A 3 5.82 26.22 21.37
N VAL A 4 6.61 25.49 22.17
CA VAL A 4 7.48 24.41 21.70
C VAL A 4 6.65 23.17 21.31
N SER A 5 5.59 22.88 22.08
CA SER A 5 4.69 21.75 21.81
C SER A 5 3.87 21.97 20.53
N ILE A 6 3.36 23.19 20.32
CA ILE A 6 2.61 23.55 19.12
C ILE A 6 3.53 23.52 17.88
N LYS A 7 4.74 24.08 17.97
CA LYS A 7 5.70 24.05 16.86
C LYS A 7 6.11 22.62 16.50
N LYS A 8 6.31 21.75 17.50
CA LYS A 8 6.61 20.32 17.28
C LYS A 8 5.46 19.59 16.59
N THR A 9 4.21 19.84 16.98
CA THR A 9 3.02 19.24 16.35
C THR A 9 2.81 19.73 14.92
N VAL A 10 3.03 21.01 14.64
CA VAL A 10 2.94 21.58 13.29
C VAL A 10 4.07 21.06 12.39
N ILE A 11 5.31 21.00 12.90
CA ILE A 11 6.45 20.40 12.19
C ILE A 11 6.15 18.92 11.90
N MET A 12 5.66 18.16 12.87
CA MET A 12 5.34 16.73 12.72
C MET A 12 4.21 16.49 11.69
N LYS A 13 3.16 17.32 11.71
CA LYS A 13 2.04 17.25 10.74
C LYS A 13 2.48 17.62 9.32
N THR A 14 3.52 18.46 9.17
CA THR A 14 4.10 18.85 7.88
C THR A 14 5.05 17.78 7.34
N LEU A 15 5.82 17.13 8.22
CA LEU A 15 6.72 16.00 7.87
C LEU A 15 5.97 14.72 7.49
N ILE A 16 4.72 14.55 7.94
CA ILE A 16 3.85 13.40 7.60
C ILE A 16 2.98 13.68 6.36
N LYS A 17 3.08 14.86 5.74
CA LYS A 17 2.46 15.10 4.42
C LYS A 17 3.23 14.30 3.36
N MET A 18 2.93 13.01 3.25
CA MET A 18 3.32 12.23 2.08
C MET A 18 2.83 13.00 0.86
N LYS A 19 3.76 13.32 -0.05
CA LYS A 19 3.43 13.94 -1.32
C LYS A 19 2.43 13.02 -2.02
N LYS A 20 1.16 13.40 -2.04
CA LYS A 20 0.16 12.69 -2.84
C LYS A 20 0.62 12.87 -4.28
N GLU A 21 1.06 11.79 -4.91
CA GLU A 21 1.53 11.87 -6.29
C GLU A 21 0.38 12.39 -7.15
N ASN A 22 0.64 13.43 -7.91
CA ASN A 22 -0.38 14.05 -8.73
C ASN A 22 -0.42 13.32 -10.08
N PHE A 23 -1.29 12.32 -10.20
CA PHE A 23 -1.43 11.53 -11.42
C PHE A 23 -1.80 12.39 -12.64
N SER A 24 -2.41 13.56 -12.42
CA SER A 24 -2.73 14.52 -13.49
C SER A 24 -1.49 15.11 -14.18
N GLU A 25 -0.35 15.20 -13.48
CA GLU A 25 0.89 15.78 -14.02
C GLU A 25 1.68 14.79 -14.89
N LEU A 26 1.33 13.49 -14.86
CA LEU A 26 2.04 12.45 -15.61
C LEU A 26 1.49 12.31 -17.04
N ALA A 27 2.38 12.02 -17.98
CA ALA A 27 2.00 11.67 -19.34
C ALA A 27 1.22 10.34 -19.35
N THR A 28 0.26 10.20 -20.26
CA THR A 28 -0.63 9.04 -20.33
C THR A 28 0.12 7.71 -20.45
N GLU A 29 1.20 7.69 -21.23
CA GLU A 29 2.05 6.50 -21.40
C GLU A 29 2.76 6.09 -20.11
N GLU A 30 3.26 7.06 -19.35
CA GLU A 30 3.88 6.84 -18.05
C GLU A 30 2.86 6.34 -17.04
N LEU A 31 1.65 6.89 -17.09
CA LEU A 31 0.52 6.50 -16.25
C LEU A 31 0.12 5.04 -16.49
N ILE A 32 0.05 4.61 -17.75
CA ILE A 32 -0.24 3.21 -18.14
C ILE A 32 0.87 2.27 -17.67
N LYS A 33 2.15 2.63 -17.89
CA LYS A 33 3.30 1.83 -17.42
C LYS A 33 3.24 1.67 -15.90
N LYS A 34 2.99 2.78 -15.19
CA LYS A 34 2.89 2.79 -13.74
C LYS A 34 1.72 1.93 -13.26
N ARG A 35 0.54 2.03 -13.88
CA ARG A 35 -0.61 1.15 -13.59
C ARG A 35 -0.22 -0.32 -13.67
N LYS A 36 0.44 -0.74 -14.76
CA LYS A 36 0.83 -2.13 -15.00
C LYS A 36 1.81 -2.63 -13.94
N ILE A 37 2.84 -1.82 -13.64
CA ILE A 37 3.84 -2.16 -12.63
C ILE A 37 3.18 -2.24 -11.24
N THR A 38 2.42 -1.22 -10.84
CA THR A 38 1.73 -1.21 -9.54
C THR A 38 0.76 -2.38 -9.41
N LYS A 39 0.03 -2.73 -10.48
CA LYS A 39 -0.87 -3.89 -10.49
C LYS A 39 -0.11 -5.21 -10.36
N MET A 40 1.02 -5.37 -11.06
CA MET A 40 1.87 -6.55 -10.95
C MET A 40 2.45 -6.69 -9.54
N VAL A 41 3.04 -5.62 -9.00
CA VAL A 41 3.64 -5.62 -7.65
C VAL A 41 2.58 -5.84 -6.58
N THR A 42 1.41 -5.22 -6.70
CA THR A 42 0.30 -5.43 -5.76
C THR A 42 -0.23 -6.86 -5.82
N GLY A 43 -0.32 -7.44 -7.02
CA GLY A 43 -0.69 -8.85 -7.20
C GLY A 43 0.31 -9.80 -6.58
N MET A 44 1.62 -9.54 -6.77
CA MET A 44 2.69 -10.30 -6.14
C MET A 44 2.66 -10.17 -4.61
N LEU A 45 2.50 -8.95 -4.08
CA LEU A 45 2.37 -8.70 -2.64
C LEU A 45 1.17 -9.46 -2.07
N GLY A 46 0.02 -9.42 -2.76
CA GLY A 46 -1.16 -10.19 -2.38
C GLY A 46 -0.89 -11.69 -2.36
N GLY A 47 -0.30 -12.23 -3.42
CA GLY A 47 0.05 -13.65 -3.52
C GLY A 47 1.00 -14.12 -2.42
N VAL A 48 2.07 -13.37 -2.16
CA VAL A 48 3.02 -13.68 -1.09
C VAL A 48 2.37 -13.57 0.29
N LEU A 49 1.51 -12.59 0.53
CA LEU A 49 0.77 -12.48 1.80
C LEU A 49 -0.21 -13.62 2.00
N THR A 50 -0.93 -14.03 0.96
CA THR A 50 -1.81 -15.21 1.03
C THR A 50 -0.99 -16.46 1.32
N PHE A 51 0.12 -16.67 0.63
CA PHE A 51 1.02 -17.80 0.89
C PHE A 51 1.56 -17.79 2.33
N LEU A 52 2.01 -16.63 2.82
CA LEU A 52 2.47 -16.45 4.19
C LEU A 52 1.38 -16.84 5.20
N LEU A 53 0.14 -16.40 5.00
CA LEU A 53 -0.97 -16.73 5.90
C LEU A 53 -1.29 -18.22 5.90
N VAL A 54 -1.28 -18.88 4.73
CA VAL A 54 -1.50 -20.33 4.63
C VAL A 54 -0.42 -21.10 5.40
N VAL A 55 0.85 -20.76 5.18
CA VAL A 55 1.98 -21.37 5.89
C VAL A 55 1.92 -21.07 7.39
N ALA A 56 1.55 -19.85 7.77
CA ALA A 56 1.46 -19.43 9.17
C ALA A 56 0.35 -20.18 9.91
N VAL A 57 -0.83 -20.37 9.31
CA VAL A 57 -1.91 -21.18 9.89
C VAL A 57 -1.48 -22.63 10.04
N PHE A 58 -0.84 -23.21 9.02
CA PHE A 58 -0.30 -24.57 9.10
C PHE A 58 0.73 -24.71 10.23
N LEU A 59 1.62 -23.74 10.38
CA LEU A 59 2.58 -23.70 11.48
C LEU A 59 1.92 -23.47 12.84
N ALA A 60 0.83 -22.71 12.92
CA ALA A 60 0.13 -22.45 14.17
C ALA A 60 -0.49 -23.75 14.71
N ILE A 61 -1.05 -24.57 13.83
CA ILE A 61 -1.60 -25.88 14.17
C ILE A 61 -0.49 -26.84 14.65
N LYS A 62 0.69 -26.84 14.01
CA LYS A 62 1.78 -27.79 14.32
C LYS A 62 2.76 -27.36 15.42
N LYS A 63 3.10 -26.07 15.46
CA LYS A 63 4.19 -25.47 16.27
C LYS A 63 3.69 -24.33 17.17
N GLY A 64 2.38 -24.09 17.23
CA GLY A 64 1.77 -23.11 18.15
C GLY A 64 2.29 -21.69 17.94
N GLY A 65 2.96 -21.14 18.96
CA GLY A 65 3.34 -19.73 19.05
C GLY A 65 4.08 -19.15 17.84
N ILE A 66 4.93 -19.93 17.19
CA ILE A 66 5.66 -19.46 15.99
C ILE A 66 4.69 -19.14 14.84
N GLY A 67 3.67 -19.97 14.62
CA GLY A 67 2.68 -19.72 13.57
C GLY A 67 1.82 -18.49 13.87
N ILE A 68 1.47 -18.28 15.14
CA ILE A 68 0.72 -17.10 15.59
C ILE A 68 1.50 -15.81 15.29
N SER A 69 2.81 -15.77 15.55
CA SER A 69 3.65 -14.62 15.21
C SER A 69 3.65 -14.29 13.71
N PHE A 70 3.69 -15.31 12.84
CA PHE A 70 3.62 -15.09 11.39
C PHE A 70 2.26 -14.61 10.90
N ILE A 71 1.16 -15.00 11.57
CA ILE A 71 -0.17 -14.45 11.28
C ILE A 71 -0.20 -12.94 11.56
N PHE A 72 0.30 -12.51 12.73
CA PHE A 72 0.38 -11.09 13.06
C PHE A 72 1.25 -10.30 12.08
N LEU A 73 2.37 -10.89 11.63
CA LEU A 73 3.21 -10.28 10.60
C LEU A 73 2.45 -10.08 9.28
N GLY A 74 1.72 -11.10 8.82
CA GLY A 74 0.89 -11.00 7.61
C GLY A 74 -0.19 -9.92 7.72
N LEU A 75 -0.89 -9.85 8.86
CA LEU A 75 -1.89 -8.82 9.12
C LEU A 75 -1.28 -7.41 9.18
N GLY A 76 -0.07 -7.27 9.75
CA GLY A 76 0.65 -5.99 9.80
C GLY A 76 1.03 -5.43 8.43
N LEU A 77 1.09 -6.28 7.40
CA LEU A 77 1.40 -5.90 6.02
C LEU A 77 0.16 -5.57 5.18
N LEU A 78 -1.05 -5.87 5.65
CA LEU A 78 -2.31 -5.52 4.97
C LEU A 78 -2.47 -4.03 4.63
N PRO A 79 -2.08 -3.07 5.50
CA PRO A 79 -2.18 -1.64 5.17
C PRO A 79 -1.41 -1.28 3.89
N ILE A 80 -0.27 -1.91 3.64
CA ILE A 80 0.57 -1.65 2.46
C ILE A 80 -0.13 -2.16 1.20
N LEU A 81 -0.72 -3.35 1.27
CA LEU A 81 -1.53 -3.90 0.18
C LEU A 81 -2.72 -2.98 -0.13
N PHE A 82 -3.39 -2.48 0.91
CA PHE A 82 -4.53 -1.58 0.77
C PHE A 82 -4.14 -0.24 0.12
N ILE A 83 -3.04 0.38 0.56
CA ILE A 83 -2.52 1.61 -0.04
C ILE A 83 -2.19 1.38 -1.52
N SER A 84 -1.49 0.29 -1.84
CA SER A 84 -1.09 -0.03 -3.21
C SER A 84 -2.31 -0.28 -4.11
N TYR A 85 -3.35 -0.94 -3.58
CA TYR A 85 -4.61 -1.15 -4.29
C TYR A 85 -5.37 0.16 -4.53
N ASN A 86 -5.40 1.06 -3.55
CA ASN A 86 -5.99 2.39 -3.74
C ASN A 86 -5.25 3.21 -4.79
N SER A 87 -3.91 3.14 -4.85
CA SER A 87 -3.15 3.80 -5.91
C SER A 87 -3.52 3.29 -7.31
N ILE A 88 -3.78 1.98 -7.47
CA ILE A 88 -4.29 1.45 -8.75
C ILE A 88 -5.65 2.06 -9.08
N LYS A 89 -6.56 2.14 -8.11
CA LYS A 89 -7.88 2.77 -8.31
C LYS A 89 -7.77 4.24 -8.72
N GLU A 90 -6.92 5.00 -8.06
CA GLU A 90 -6.69 6.42 -8.39
C GLU A 90 -6.12 6.57 -9.82
N ILE A 91 -5.18 5.70 -10.22
CA ILE A 91 -4.66 5.67 -11.60
C ILE A 91 -5.75 5.29 -12.61
N ASP A 92 -6.59 4.31 -12.28
CA ASP A 92 -7.69 3.87 -13.15
C ASP A 92 -8.73 4.97 -13.36
N ILE A 93 -9.05 5.74 -12.31
CA ILE A 93 -9.94 6.90 -12.42
C ILE A 93 -9.34 7.94 -13.37
N GLU A 94 -8.06 8.26 -13.21
CA GLU A 94 -7.38 9.23 -14.07
C GLU A 94 -7.34 8.78 -15.54
N LEU A 95 -7.07 7.50 -15.80
CA LEU A 95 -7.09 6.95 -17.17
C LEU A 95 -8.50 6.99 -17.79
N ARG A 96 -9.56 6.74 -17.01
CA ARG A 96 -10.95 6.88 -17.49
C ARG A 96 -11.30 8.33 -17.82
N ASN A 97 -10.87 9.28 -17.00
CA ASN A 97 -11.09 10.71 -17.26
C ASN A 97 -10.45 11.16 -18.58
N ARG A 98 -9.37 10.50 -19.00
CA ARG A 98 -8.67 10.72 -20.27
C ARG A 98 -9.24 9.89 -21.45
N ASN A 99 -10.37 9.20 -21.26
CA ASN A 99 -10.98 8.29 -22.24
C ASN A 99 -10.03 7.18 -22.74
N VAL A 100 -9.07 6.77 -21.91
CA VAL A 100 -8.20 5.63 -22.22
C VAL A 100 -8.90 4.35 -21.80
N ALA A 101 -8.99 3.38 -22.71
CA ALA A 101 -9.48 2.03 -22.39
C ALA A 101 -8.46 1.31 -21.50
N ILE A 102 -8.93 0.72 -20.39
CA ILE A 102 -8.10 0.10 -19.34
C ILE A 102 -8.56 -1.28 -18.94
#